data_AF-A0A8J2QGI8-F1
#
_entry.id   AF-A0A8J2QGI8-F1
#
_cell.length_a   1.000
_cell.length_b   1.000
_cell.length_c   1.000
_cell.angle_alpha   90.00
_cell.angle_beta   90.00
_cell.angle_gamma   90.00
#
_symmetry.space_group_name_H-M   'P 1'
#
loop_
_entity.id
_entity.type
_entity.pdbx_description
1 polymer ?
#
loop_
_entity_poly.entity_id
_entity_poly.type
_entity_poly.pdbx_seq_one_letter_code
_entity_poly.pdbx_strand_id
1 'polypeptide(L)'
;MSRFRLRRQYDGYVSVPHDDSGFSDAQFEVPPLKIPWKALSLAAFLFVVGTSLLIVGSLIVAGQIDTKYSDRLWPMIVLGCIMFLPGAYHMRIAYYAYKEYPGYSFGDIPEFE
;
A
#
# COMPACT_ATOMS: atom_id res chain seq x y z
N MET A 1 21.61 31.01 52.11
CA MET A 1 20.72 30.77 50.94
C MET A 1 20.73 29.28 50.61
N SER A 2 19.83 28.50 51.20
CA SER A 2 19.66 27.07 50.90
C SER A 2 18.44 26.87 49.99
N ARG A 3 18.67 26.34 48.79
CA ARG A 3 17.61 26.05 47.81
C ARG A 3 16.86 24.79 48.21
N PHE A 4 15.63 24.95 48.70
CA PHE A 4 14.69 23.84 48.81
C PHE A 4 14.38 23.30 47.40
N ARG A 5 14.79 22.07 47.12
CA ARG A 5 14.37 21.34 45.92
C ARG A 5 13.11 20.57 46.27
N LEU A 6 11.96 21.04 45.80
CA LEU A 6 10.70 20.30 45.88
C LEU A 6 10.83 19.08 44.96
N ARG A 7 11.02 17.90 45.57
CA ARG A 7 11.05 16.63 44.85
C ARG A 7 9.60 16.32 44.47
N ARG A 8 9.24 16.58 43.21
CA ARG A 8 7.92 16.21 42.65
C ARG A 8 7.84 14.68 42.67
N GLN A 9 7.02 14.15 43.57
CA GLN A 9 6.77 12.73 43.70
C GLN A 9 5.94 12.30 42.50
N TYR A 10 6.54 11.52 41.60
CA TYR A 10 5.82 10.84 40.54
C TYR A 10 5.32 9.51 41.13
N ASP A 11 4.07 9.50 41.60
CA ASP A 11 3.39 8.23 41.89
C ASP A 11 3.07 7.57 40.54
N GLY A 12 3.85 6.53 40.22
CA GLY A 12 3.89 5.89 38.91
C GLY A 12 2.77 4.89 38.62
N TYR A 13 1.66 4.92 39.38
CA TYR A 13 0.54 4.02 39.16
C TYR A 13 -0.78 4.77 39.27
N VAL A 14 -1.53 4.78 38.17
CA VAL A 14 -2.91 5.31 38.09
C VAL A 14 -3.85 4.15 38.41
N SER A 15 -4.76 4.34 39.37
CA SER A 15 -5.79 3.33 39.66
C SER A 15 -6.77 3.24 38.50
N VAL A 16 -6.99 2.03 37.98
CA VAL A 16 -8.02 1.79 36.96
C VAL A 16 -9.39 2.11 37.59
N PRO A 17 -10.23 2.95 36.95
CA PRO A 17 -11.58 3.21 37.43
C PRO A 17 -12.34 1.90 37.61
N HIS A 18 -13.05 1.75 38.74
CA HIS A 18 -13.85 0.55 39.03
C HIS A 18 -15.18 0.54 38.25
N ASP A 19 -15.54 1.65 37.61
CA ASP A 19 -16.74 1.76 36.78
C ASP A 19 -16.38 1.54 35.31
N ASP A 20 -17.15 0.68 34.63
CA ASP A 20 -17.06 0.43 33.17
C ASP A 20 -17.43 1.65 32.31
N SER A 21 -17.63 2.83 32.91
CA SER A 21 -18.02 4.08 32.24
C SER A 21 -16.87 4.81 31.54
N GLY A 22 -15.63 4.34 31.69
CA GLY A 22 -14.44 4.95 31.07
C GLY A 22 -14.29 4.64 29.58
N PHE A 23 -15.11 3.74 29.04
CA PHE A 23 -14.98 3.21 27.70
C PHE A 23 -16.35 3.24 26.99
N SER A 24 -16.41 3.81 25.78
CA SER A 24 -17.58 3.69 24.92
C SER A 24 -17.35 2.57 23.89
N ASP A 25 -18.39 1.80 23.57
CA ASP A 25 -18.31 0.74 22.56
C ASP A 25 -17.86 1.29 21.19
N ALA A 26 -18.23 2.55 20.91
CA ALA A 26 -17.83 3.29 19.71
C ALA A 26 -16.31 3.45 19.54
N GLN A 27 -15.50 3.35 20.60
CA GLN A 27 -14.04 3.44 20.46
C GLN A 27 -13.40 2.17 19.86
N PHE A 28 -14.12 1.04 19.94
CA PHE A 28 -13.67 -0.25 19.41
C PHE A 28 -14.24 -0.52 18.02
N GLU A 29 -15.13 0.35 17.53
CA GLU A 29 -15.58 0.31 16.14
C GLU A 29 -14.43 0.70 15.23
N VAL A 30 -14.08 -0.21 14.32
CA VAL A 30 -13.09 0.07 13.28
C VAL A 30 -13.67 1.16 12.37
N PRO A 31 -13.00 2.32 12.22
CA PRO A 31 -13.51 3.38 11.36
C PRO A 31 -13.67 2.87 9.92
N PRO A 32 -14.68 3.37 9.18
CA PRO A 32 -14.91 2.92 7.81
C PRO A 32 -13.67 3.20 6.97
N LEU A 33 -13.07 2.13 6.45
CA LEU A 33 -11.86 2.19 5.61
C LEU A 33 -12.18 2.97 4.34
N LYS A 34 -11.57 4.15 4.19
CA LYS A 34 -11.68 4.95 2.97
C LYS A 34 -10.87 4.27 1.87
N ILE A 35 -11.51 3.94 0.75
CA ILE A 35 -10.81 3.34 -0.38
C ILE A 35 -9.88 4.39 -1.00
N PRO A 36 -8.54 4.17 -1.06
CA PRO A 36 -7.61 5.13 -1.62
C PRO A 36 -7.61 5.06 -3.16
N TRP A 37 -8.64 5.66 -3.77
CA TRP A 37 -8.88 5.64 -5.23
C TRP A 37 -7.70 6.14 -6.06
N LYS A 38 -6.94 7.14 -5.58
CA LYS A 38 -5.75 7.66 -6.25
C LYS A 38 -4.64 6.61 -6.36
N ALA A 39 -4.38 5.88 -5.27
CA ALA A 39 -3.36 4.85 -5.24
C ALA A 39 -3.75 3.66 -6.13
N LEU A 40 -5.03 3.28 -6.10
CA LEU A 40 -5.55 2.21 -6.93
C LEU A 40 -5.49 2.55 -8.42
N SER A 41 -5.83 3.80 -8.80
CA SER A 41 -5.76 4.22 -10.20
C SER A 41 -4.33 4.23 -10.72
N LEU A 42 -3.37 4.67 -9.90
CA LEU A 42 -1.94 4.64 -10.24
C LEU A 42 -1.44 3.20 -10.39
N ALA A 43 -1.75 2.31 -9.44
CA ALA A 43 -1.36 0.91 -9.51
C ALA A 43 -1.94 0.21 -10.76
N ALA A 44 -3.22 0.45 -11.05
CA ALA A 44 -3.87 -0.06 -12.24
C ALA A 44 -3.22 0.47 -13.53
N PHE A 45 -2.89 1.76 -13.58
CA PHE A 45 -2.18 2.36 -14.71
C PHE A 45 -0.81 1.71 -14.94
N LEU A 46 0.02 1.60 -13.88
CA LEU A 46 1.33 0.96 -13.95
C LEU A 46 1.22 -0.49 -14.40
N PHE A 47 0.22 -1.23 -13.89
CA PHE A 47 0.00 -2.62 -14.27
C PHE A 47 -0.39 -2.76 -15.73
N VAL A 48 -1.37 -1.98 -16.22
CA VAL A 48 -1.85 -2.07 -17.60
C VAL A 48 -0.75 -1.68 -18.59
N VAL A 49 -0.06 -0.57 -18.32
CA VAL A 49 1.05 -0.11 -19.18
C VAL A 49 2.23 -1.09 -19.12
N GLY A 50 2.64 -1.54 -17.93
CA GLY A 50 3.71 -2.52 -17.79
C GLY A 50 3.40 -3.83 -18.51
N THR A 51 2.18 -4.34 -18.37
CA THR A 51 1.73 -5.58 -19.03
C THR A 51 1.70 -5.42 -20.56
N SER A 52 1.21 -4.30 -21.08
CA SER A 52 1.18 -4.07 -22.52
C SER A 52 2.59 -3.97 -23.11
N LEU A 53 3.51 -3.28 -22.42
CA LEU A 53 4.92 -3.22 -22.82
C LEU A 53 5.58 -4.61 -22.83
N LEU A 54 5.29 -5.45 -21.82
CA LEU A 54 5.81 -6.81 -21.76
C LEU A 54 5.26 -7.70 -22.86
N ILE A 55 3.95 -7.64 -23.14
CA ILE A 55 3.32 -8.42 -24.20
C ILE A 55 3.92 -8.02 -25.55
N VAL A 56 3.92 -6.72 -25.87
CA VAL A 56 4.42 -6.24 -27.16
C VAL A 56 5.92 -6.53 -27.30
N GLY A 57 6.72 -6.23 -26.28
CA GLY A 57 8.16 -6.52 -26.26
C GLY A 57 8.44 -8.02 -26.44
N SER A 58 7.69 -8.89 -25.77
CA SER A 58 7.84 -10.34 -25.91
C SER A 58 7.46 -10.85 -27.30
N LEU A 59 6.38 -10.32 -27.90
CA LEU A 59 5.96 -10.68 -29.27
C LEU A 59 7.00 -10.28 -30.32
N ILE A 60 7.65 -9.12 -30.14
CA ILE A 60 8.73 -8.64 -31.00
C ILE A 60 9.95 -9.56 -30.89
N VAL A 61 10.38 -9.90 -29.67
CA VAL A 61 11.53 -10.80 -29.44
C VAL A 61 11.24 -12.22 -29.93
N ALA A 62 10.00 -12.69 -29.82
CA ALA A 62 9.57 -13.98 -30.34
C ALA A 62 9.50 -14.03 -31.89
N GLY A 63 9.80 -12.92 -32.58
CA GLY A 63 9.79 -12.85 -34.05
C GLY A 63 8.39 -12.90 -34.66
N GLN A 64 7.33 -12.68 -33.87
CA GLN A 64 5.95 -12.59 -34.41
C GLN A 64 5.71 -11.26 -35.13
N ILE A 65 6.47 -10.23 -34.78
CA ILE A 65 6.44 -8.91 -35.41
C ILE A 65 7.81 -8.70 -36.07
N ASP A 66 7.84 -8.71 -37.39
CA ASP A 66 9.07 -8.54 -38.17
C ASP A 66 9.48 -7.06 -38.13
N THR A 67 10.24 -6.68 -37.11
CA THR A 67 10.82 -5.35 -36.99
C THR A 67 12.28 -5.41 -37.38
N LYS A 68 12.72 -4.47 -38.24
CA LYS A 68 14.11 -4.36 -38.69
C LYS A 68 15.13 -4.18 -37.54
N TYR A 69 14.65 -3.89 -36.32
CA TYR A 69 15.47 -3.59 -35.14
C TYR A 69 14.97 -4.29 -33.88
N SER A 70 14.57 -5.56 -33.97
CA SER A 70 14.09 -6.34 -32.81
C SER A 70 15.10 -6.35 -31.64
N ASP A 71 16.40 -6.34 -31.93
CA ASP A 71 17.47 -6.29 -30.92
C ASP A 71 17.49 -4.99 -30.10
N ARG A 72 16.88 -3.91 -30.61
CA ARG A 72 16.83 -2.60 -29.93
C ARG A 72 15.62 -2.46 -29.00
N LEU A 73 14.74 -3.46 -28.96
CA LEU A 73 13.45 -3.39 -28.26
C LEU A 73 13.50 -4.06 -26.87
N TRP A 74 14.65 -4.62 -26.48
CA TRP A 74 14.95 -5.05 -25.10
C TRP A 74 14.65 -4.01 -24.00
N PRO A 75 14.92 -2.70 -24.18
CA PRO A 75 14.57 -1.69 -23.18
C PRO A 75 13.07 -1.62 -22.87
N MET A 76 12.21 -1.95 -23.84
CA MET A 76 10.76 -1.97 -23.65
C MET A 76 10.34 -3.08 -22.68
N ILE A 77 10.98 -4.26 -22.77
CA ILE A 77 10.75 -5.37 -21.84
C ILE A 77 11.25 -5.00 -20.44
N VAL A 78 12.46 -4.43 -20.34
CA VAL A 78 13.03 -4.00 -19.05
C VAL A 78 12.15 -2.96 -18.39
N LEU A 79 11.70 -1.94 -19.14
CA LEU A 79 10.78 -0.92 -18.65
C LEU A 79 9.43 -1.53 -18.24
N GLY A 80 8.89 -2.45 -19.05
CA GLY A 80 7.69 -3.20 -18.74
C GLY A 80 7.80 -3.94 -17.41
N CYS A 81 8.91 -4.63 -17.15
CA CYS A 81 9.18 -5.28 -15.87
C CYS A 81 9.18 -4.28 -14.70
N ILE A 82 9.92 -3.17 -14.84
CA ILE A 82 10.03 -2.15 -13.78
C ILE A 82 8.67 -1.55 -13.42
N MET A 83 7.79 -1.34 -14.41
CA MET A 83 6.43 -0.83 -14.17
C MET A 83 5.47 -1.90 -13.66
N PHE A 84 5.59 -3.13 -14.17
CA PHE A 84 4.70 -4.24 -13.84
C PHE A 84 4.87 -4.71 -12.39
N LEU A 85 6.10 -4.82 -11.87
CA LEU A 85 6.36 -5.29 -10.51
C LEU A 85 5.59 -4.50 -9.43
N PRO A 86 5.75 -3.17 -9.33
CA PRO A 86 5.01 -2.37 -8.36
C PRO A 86 3.49 -2.34 -8.66
N GLY A 87 3.09 -2.27 -9.93
CA GLY A 87 1.67 -2.27 -10.30
C GLY A 87 0.95 -3.57 -9.91
N ALA A 88 1.55 -4.73 -10.20
CA ALA A 88 1.01 -6.04 -9.87
C ALA A 88 0.96 -6.29 -8.36
N TYR A 89 1.99 -5.84 -7.63
CA TYR A 89 2.04 -5.96 -6.16
C TYR A 89 0.87 -5.22 -5.51
N HIS A 90 0.67 -3.95 -5.85
CA HIS A 90 -0.42 -3.16 -5.27
C HIS A 90 -1.80 -3.61 -5.76
N MET A 91 -1.93 -4.04 -7.02
CA MET A 91 -3.20 -4.56 -7.53
C MET A 91 -3.60 -5.89 -6.86
N ARG A 92 -2.63 -6.77 -6.55
CA ARG A 92 -2.86 -8.01 -5.80
C ARG A 92 -3.40 -7.72 -4.40
N ILE A 93 -2.79 -6.78 -3.69
CA ILE A 93 -3.21 -6.38 -2.34
C ILE A 93 -4.62 -5.78 -2.39
N ALA A 94 -4.88 -4.87 -3.34
CA ALA A 94 -6.20 -4.28 -3.52
C ALA A 94 -7.27 -5.33 -3.87
N TYR A 95 -6.92 -6.33 -4.68
CA TYR A 95 -7.83 -7.43 -5.01
C TYR A 95 -8.17 -8.29 -3.78
N TYR A 96 -7.19 -8.61 -2.93
CA TYR A 96 -7.49 -9.35 -1.69
C TYR A 96 -8.24 -8.53 -0.65
N ALA A 97 -7.98 -7.22 -0.57
CA ALA A 97 -8.75 -6.30 0.25
C ALA A 97 -10.21 -6.21 -0.23
N TYR A 98 -10.44 -6.19 -1.55
CA TYR A 98 -11.79 -6.22 -2.13
C TYR A 98 -12.53 -7.53 -1.83
N LYS A 99 -11.81 -8.65 -1.77
CA LYS A 99 -12.37 -9.98 -1.48
C LYS A 99 -12.49 -10.26 0.03
N GLU A 100 -12.28 -9.25 0.88
CA GLU A 100 -12.39 -9.32 2.34
C GLU A 100 -11.56 -10.46 2.96
N TYR A 101 -10.41 -10.79 2.37
CA TYR A 101 -9.53 -11.79 2.96
C TYR A 101 -9.01 -11.29 4.32
N PRO A 102 -9.10 -12.12 5.39
CA PRO A 102 -8.65 -11.71 6.72
C PRO A 102 -7.16 -11.37 6.69
N GLY A 103 -6.83 -10.14 7.09
CA GLY A 103 -5.46 -9.60 7.10
C GLY A 103 -5.10 -8.67 5.94
N TYR A 104 -6.03 -8.35 5.03
CA TYR A 104 -5.84 -7.33 4.00
C TYR A 104 -6.82 -6.17 4.18
N SER A 105 -6.30 -4.99 4.50
CA SER A 105 -7.09 -3.78 4.65
C SER A 105 -6.72 -2.75 3.57
N PHE A 106 -7.70 -1.97 3.09
CA PHE A 106 -7.43 -0.82 2.24
C PHE A 106 -6.56 0.25 2.92
N GLY A 107 -6.47 0.22 4.26
CA GLY A 107 -5.60 1.10 5.05
C GLY A 107 -4.11 0.76 5.00
N ASP A 108 -3.73 -0.42 4.49
CA ASP A 108 -2.32 -0.81 4.33
C ASP A 108 -1.69 -0.24 3.04
N ILE A 109 -2.52 0.38 2.18
CA ILE A 109 -2.09 1.01 0.95
C ILE A 109 -1.69 2.46 1.28
N PRO A 110 -0.42 2.86 1.12
CA PRO A 110 -0.02 4.24 1.39
C PRO A 110 -0.85 5.21 0.56
N GLU A 111 -1.49 6.15 1.24
CA GLU A 111 -2.20 7.24 0.59
C GLU A 111 -1.15 8.18 -0.01
N PHE A 112 -1.13 8.28 -1.34
CA PHE A 112 -0.35 9.30 -2.04
C PHE A 112 -1.18 10.58 -2.05
N GLU A 113 -0.82 11.56 -1.21
CA GLU A 113 -1.39 12.92 -1.22
C GLU A 113 -1.13 13.62 -2.56
#